data_AF-A0A951A8R8-F1
#
_entry.id   AF-A0A951A8R8-F1
#
_cell.length_a   1.000
_cell.length_b   1.000
_cell.length_c   1.000
_cell.angle_alpha   90.00
_cell.angle_beta   90.00
_cell.angle_gamma   90.00
#
_symmetry.space_group_name_H-M   'P 1'
#
loop_
_entity.id
_entity.type
_entity.pdbx_description
1 polymer ?
#
loop_
_entity_poly.entity_id
_entity_poly.type
_entity_poly.pdbx_seq_one_letter_code
_entity_poly.pdbx_strand_id
1 'polypeptide(L)'
;MKRMVVIAALCAAAIAQQPAGAAERVRGDCYTQSAIEAEQAIRFLTDVMIVSTTCQDTVYAEFRLRNRDPILAYQKAMIAHFHGAPGFDRWNTALANDAAQKRAGMLSTVVCQQSADLEKQASTLDPPKFRAFAAAQAAAAGATYPKCGR
;
A
#
# COMPACT_ATOMS: atom_id res chain seq x y z
N MET A 1 58.45 -43.17 -19.02
CA MET A 1 58.09 -44.48 -18.41
C MET A 1 57.35 -44.16 -17.12
N LYS A 2 56.17 -44.67 -16.75
CA LYS A 2 55.30 -45.73 -17.26
C LYS A 2 53.93 -45.47 -16.58
N ARG A 3 52.86 -45.56 -17.38
CA ARG A 3 51.42 -45.55 -17.06
C ARG A 3 51.06 -46.08 -15.67
N MET A 4 50.01 -45.54 -15.04
CA MET A 4 48.83 -46.31 -14.61
C MET A 4 47.58 -45.42 -14.53
N VAL A 5 46.57 -45.83 -15.30
CA VAL A 5 45.16 -45.44 -15.21
C VAL A 5 44.52 -46.35 -14.16
N VAL A 6 43.68 -45.81 -13.27
CA VAL A 6 42.63 -46.59 -12.62
C VAL A 6 41.33 -45.79 -12.69
N ILE A 7 40.36 -46.40 -13.37
CA ILE A 7 38.96 -46.03 -13.49
C ILE A 7 38.21 -46.65 -12.30
N ALA A 8 37.44 -45.85 -11.56
CA ALA A 8 36.29 -46.24 -10.72
C ALA A 8 35.87 -44.98 -9.91
N ALA A 9 34.62 -44.60 -9.72
CA ALA A 9 33.36 -45.25 -9.96
C ALA A 9 32.27 -44.16 -10.18
N LEU A 10 31.32 -44.47 -11.05
CA LEU A 10 30.05 -43.79 -11.16
C LEU A 10 29.26 -44.00 -9.86
N CYS A 11 29.24 -43.01 -8.97
CA CYS A 11 28.22 -42.90 -7.94
C CYS A 11 27.17 -41.91 -8.42
N ALA A 12 26.09 -42.47 -8.97
CA ALA A 12 24.84 -41.77 -9.19
C ALA A 12 24.29 -41.31 -7.83
N ALA A 13 24.69 -40.12 -7.38
CA ALA A 13 23.97 -39.37 -6.37
C ALA A 13 22.91 -38.56 -7.10
N ALA A 14 21.77 -39.20 -7.36
CA ALA A 14 20.51 -38.49 -7.56
C ALA A 14 20.19 -37.77 -6.24
N ILE A 15 20.82 -36.61 -6.03
CA ILE A 15 20.33 -35.65 -5.05
C ILE A 15 19.07 -35.11 -5.70
N ALA A 16 17.96 -35.73 -5.33
CA ALA A 16 16.63 -35.25 -5.62
C ALA A 16 16.63 -33.74 -5.40
N GLN A 17 16.30 -33.01 -6.46
CA GLN A 17 15.90 -31.61 -6.38
C GLN A 17 14.72 -31.59 -5.41
N GLN A 18 15.00 -31.37 -4.13
CA GLN A 18 13.96 -31.01 -3.20
C GLN A 18 13.32 -29.76 -3.79
N PRO A 19 12.01 -29.76 -4.06
CA PRO A 19 11.37 -28.56 -4.53
C PRO A 19 11.63 -27.48 -3.49
N ALA A 20 12.41 -26.47 -3.88
CA ALA A 20 12.39 -25.15 -3.26
C ALA A 20 10.98 -24.60 -3.49
N GLY A 21 10.05 -25.09 -2.67
CA GLY A 21 8.61 -25.05 -2.93
C GLY A 21 7.82 -25.22 -1.64
N ALA A 22 8.41 -24.81 -0.53
CA ALA A 22 7.64 -24.21 0.54
C ALA A 22 8.29 -22.84 0.75
N ALA A 23 7.86 -21.87 -0.07
CA ALA A 23 7.95 -20.49 0.36
C ALA A 23 7.33 -20.46 1.74
N GLU A 24 8.17 -20.25 2.75
CA GLU A 24 7.75 -19.86 4.07
C GLU A 24 6.93 -18.59 3.84
N ARG A 25 5.61 -18.76 3.72
CA ARG A 25 4.68 -17.65 3.66
C ARG A 25 4.90 -16.90 4.95
N VAL A 26 5.61 -15.79 4.85
CA VAL A 26 5.75 -14.79 5.89
C VAL A 26 4.36 -14.67 6.51
N ARG A 27 4.26 -14.89 7.83
CA ARG A 27 3.00 -14.75 8.59
C ARG A 27 2.54 -13.26 8.67
N GLY A 28 2.72 -12.49 7.59
CA GLY A 28 2.49 -11.04 7.49
C GLY A 28 1.80 -10.57 6.20
N ASP A 29 1.34 -11.46 5.32
CA ASP A 29 0.88 -11.04 3.97
C ASP A 29 -0.65 -10.94 3.80
N CYS A 30 -1.42 -11.14 4.87
CA CYS A 30 -2.88 -11.10 4.79
C CYS A 30 -3.44 -9.84 5.45
N TYR A 31 -4.47 -9.27 4.82
CA TYR A 31 -5.16 -8.08 5.30
C TYR A 31 -6.32 -8.46 6.23
N THR A 32 -6.42 -7.74 7.34
CA THR A 32 -7.64 -7.67 8.13
C THR A 32 -8.58 -6.61 7.53
N GLN A 33 -9.88 -6.67 7.86
CA GLN A 33 -10.82 -5.65 7.37
C GLN A 33 -10.41 -4.23 7.79
N SER A 34 -9.88 -4.07 9.01
CA SER A 34 -9.40 -2.77 9.50
C SER A 34 -8.15 -2.28 8.76
N ALA A 35 -7.27 -3.19 8.31
CA ALA A 35 -6.12 -2.83 7.49
C ALA A 35 -6.55 -2.36 6.09
N ILE A 36 -7.55 -3.02 5.48
CA ILE A 36 -8.11 -2.58 4.19
C ILE A 36 -8.72 -1.18 4.33
N GLU A 37 -9.54 -0.94 5.35
CA GLU A 37 -10.11 0.39 5.64
C GLU A 37 -9.04 1.46 5.82
N ALA A 38 -8.03 1.17 6.65
CA ALA A 38 -6.95 2.11 6.91
C ALA A 38 -6.14 2.43 5.65
N GLU A 39 -5.88 1.43 4.82
CA GLU A 39 -5.22 1.64 3.54
C GLU A 39 -6.05 2.53 2.62
N GLN A 40 -7.36 2.28 2.46
CA GLN A 40 -8.21 3.11 1.61
C GLN A 40 -8.26 4.56 2.09
N ALA A 41 -8.31 4.77 3.41
CA ALA A 41 -8.24 6.09 4.01
C ALA A 41 -6.93 6.83 3.69
N ILE A 42 -5.79 6.13 3.78
CA ILE A 42 -4.47 6.71 3.51
C ILE A 42 -4.27 6.97 2.01
N ARG A 43 -4.78 6.10 1.12
CA ARG A 43 -4.78 6.35 -0.34
C ARG A 43 -5.52 7.64 -0.67
N PHE A 44 -6.72 7.84 -0.13
CA PHE A 44 -7.48 9.07 -0.31
C PHE A 44 -6.74 10.29 0.23
N LEU A 45 -6.21 10.22 1.47
CA LEU A 45 -5.42 11.29 2.06
C LEU A 45 -4.22 11.69 1.18
N THR A 46 -3.52 10.69 0.62
CA THR A 46 -2.38 10.90 -0.27
C THR A 46 -2.80 11.54 -1.58
N ASP A 47 -3.92 11.11 -2.17
CA ASP A 47 -4.41 11.73 -3.40
C ASP A 47 -4.78 13.21 -3.20
N VAL A 48 -5.47 13.53 -2.10
CA VAL A 48 -5.79 14.92 -1.72
C VAL A 48 -4.52 15.72 -1.48
N MET A 49 -3.53 15.17 -0.78
CA MET A 49 -2.24 15.84 -0.55
C MET A 49 -1.55 16.24 -1.86
N ILE A 50 -1.47 15.31 -2.82
CA ILE A 50 -0.81 15.56 -4.10
C ILE A 50 -1.59 16.59 -4.93
N VAL A 51 -2.92 16.52 -4.94
CA VAL A 51 -3.76 17.47 -5.69
C VAL A 51 -3.67 18.87 -5.07
N SER A 52 -3.93 19.03 -3.78
CA SER A 52 -3.83 20.34 -3.11
C SER A 52 -2.44 20.95 -3.27
N THR A 53 -1.37 20.13 -3.25
CA THR A 53 0.00 20.61 -3.52
C THR A 53 0.16 21.10 -4.96
N THR A 54 -0.38 20.36 -5.93
CA THR A 54 -0.31 20.72 -7.36
C THR A 54 -1.14 21.97 -7.67
N CYS A 55 -2.29 22.10 -7.02
CA CYS A 55 -3.24 23.20 -7.19
C CYS A 55 -2.96 24.41 -6.29
N GLN A 56 -1.99 24.28 -5.37
CA GLN A 56 -1.58 25.32 -4.43
C GLN A 56 -2.75 25.84 -3.57
N ASP A 57 -3.60 24.94 -3.07
CA ASP A 57 -4.74 25.25 -2.22
C ASP A 57 -4.59 24.73 -0.76
N THR A 58 -5.61 24.96 0.06
CA THR A 58 -5.61 24.64 1.50
C THR A 58 -6.37 23.36 1.86
N VAL A 59 -6.99 22.67 0.89
CA VAL A 59 -7.98 21.61 1.17
C VAL A 59 -7.35 20.46 1.94
N TYR A 60 -6.15 20.00 1.56
CA TYR A 60 -5.41 18.99 2.31
C TYR A 60 -5.15 19.42 3.77
N ALA A 61 -4.70 20.66 3.98
CA ALA A 61 -4.37 21.16 5.31
C ALA A 61 -5.62 21.17 6.20
N GLU A 62 -6.74 21.68 5.69
CA GLU A 62 -8.02 21.71 6.37
C GLU A 62 -8.58 20.32 6.64
N PHE A 63 -8.52 19.43 5.65
CA PHE A 63 -8.95 18.03 5.77
C PHE A 63 -8.17 17.33 6.87
N ARG A 64 -6.83 17.48 6.90
CA ARG A 64 -5.96 16.84 7.88
C ARG A 64 -6.20 17.38 9.29
N LEU A 65 -6.45 18.68 9.43
CA LEU A 65 -6.80 19.28 10.73
C LEU A 65 -8.14 18.76 11.24
N ARG A 66 -9.16 18.76 10.39
CA ARG A 66 -10.52 18.30 10.73
C ARG A 66 -10.55 16.81 11.08
N ASN A 67 -9.80 15.99 10.35
CA ASN A 67 -9.82 14.53 10.46
C ASN A 67 -8.58 13.96 11.17
N ARG A 68 -7.90 14.76 12.00
CA ARG A 68 -6.65 14.37 12.67
C ARG A 68 -6.75 13.01 13.37
N ASP A 69 -7.77 12.84 14.20
CA ASP A 69 -7.88 11.64 15.04
C ASP A 69 -8.18 10.37 14.24
N PRO A 70 -9.12 10.36 13.26
CA PRO A 70 -9.23 9.25 12.30
C PRO A 70 -7.94 8.94 11.55
N ILE A 71 -7.22 9.96 11.04
CA ILE A 71 -5.97 9.77 10.29
C ILE A 71 -4.93 9.06 11.16
N LEU A 72 -4.73 9.51 12.41
CA LEU A 72 -3.80 8.87 13.34
C LEU A 72 -4.21 7.44 13.66
N ALA A 73 -5.51 7.15 13.78
CA ALA A 73 -5.99 5.79 13.99
C ALA A 73 -5.68 4.87 12.79
N TYR A 74 -5.87 5.35 11.57
CA TYR A 74 -5.56 4.58 10.36
C TYR A 74 -4.06 4.37 10.17
N GLN A 75 -3.22 5.37 10.46
CA GLN A 75 -1.77 5.20 10.47
C GLN A 75 -1.34 4.12 11.47
N LYS A 76 -1.89 4.12 12.69
CA LYS A 76 -1.61 3.07 13.68
C LYS A 76 -2.03 1.68 13.21
N ALA A 77 -3.18 1.57 12.54
CA ALA A 77 -3.63 0.30 11.98
C ALA A 77 -2.69 -0.22 10.89
N MET A 78 -2.18 0.65 10.01
CA MET A 78 -1.21 0.24 8.98
C MET A 78 0.17 -0.04 9.56
N ILE A 79 0.61 0.71 10.59
CA ILE A 79 1.85 0.39 11.33
C ILE A 79 1.76 -1.01 11.94
N ALA A 80 0.61 -1.37 12.51
CA ALA A 80 0.38 -2.72 13.02
C ALA A 80 0.39 -3.77 11.91
N HIS A 81 -0.27 -3.50 10.77
CA HIS A 81 -0.27 -4.38 9.60
C HIS A 81 1.14 -4.63 9.04
N PHE A 82 1.95 -3.59 8.90
CA PHE A 82 3.33 -3.68 8.41
C PHE A 82 4.35 -4.08 9.50
N HIS A 83 3.88 -4.49 10.68
CA HIS A 83 4.71 -4.92 11.80
C HIS A 83 5.75 -3.87 12.24
N GLY A 84 5.42 -2.58 12.12
CA GLY A 84 6.26 -1.47 12.59
C GLY A 84 6.30 -0.28 11.63
N ALA A 85 6.80 0.85 12.16
CA ALA A 85 6.95 2.09 11.41
C ALA A 85 7.83 1.96 10.14
N PRO A 86 8.97 1.25 10.15
CA PRO A 86 9.81 1.17 8.95
C PRO A 86 9.12 0.51 7.74
N GLY A 87 8.28 -0.51 7.98
CA GLY A 87 7.51 -1.15 6.92
C GLY A 87 6.44 -0.21 6.37
N PHE A 88 5.70 0.43 7.27
CA PHE A 88 4.71 1.44 6.94
C PHE A 88 5.30 2.61 6.16
N ASP A 89 6.43 3.16 6.59
CA ASP A 89 7.05 4.34 5.96
C ASP A 89 7.52 4.04 4.53
N ARG A 90 8.10 2.85 4.29
CA ARG A 90 8.46 2.40 2.94
C ARG A 90 7.23 2.29 2.04
N TRP A 91 6.17 1.64 2.54
CA TRP A 91 4.93 1.51 1.80
C TRP A 91 4.27 2.86 1.52
N ASN A 92 4.18 3.74 2.50
CA ASN A 92 3.56 5.06 2.38
C ASN A 92 4.34 5.97 1.42
N THR A 93 5.67 5.86 1.41
CA THR A 93 6.54 6.55 0.45
C THR A 93 6.29 6.04 -0.98
N ALA A 94 6.24 4.72 -1.17
CA ALA A 94 5.92 4.13 -2.47
C ALA A 94 4.55 4.58 -2.97
N LEU A 95 3.54 4.57 -2.08
CA LEU A 95 2.19 5.05 -2.39
C LEU A 95 2.18 6.52 -2.83
N ALA A 96 2.88 7.40 -2.13
CA ALA A 96 2.98 8.82 -2.49
C ALA A 96 3.66 9.01 -3.85
N ASN A 97 4.74 8.26 -4.11
CA ASN A 97 5.45 8.30 -5.39
C ASN A 97 4.56 7.81 -6.54
N ASP A 98 3.81 6.72 -6.35
CA ASP A 98 2.87 6.20 -7.35
C ASP A 98 1.75 7.21 -7.64
N ALA A 99 1.21 7.84 -6.60
CA ALA A 99 0.18 8.88 -6.75
C ALA A 99 0.71 10.12 -7.50
N ALA A 100 1.94 10.54 -7.21
CA ALA A 100 2.59 11.64 -7.92
C ALA A 100 2.88 11.30 -9.40
N GLN A 101 3.37 10.08 -9.67
CA GLN A 101 3.69 9.62 -11.02
C GLN A 101 2.47 9.62 -11.95
N LYS A 102 1.28 9.28 -11.45
CA LYS A 102 0.02 9.33 -12.23
C LYS A 102 -0.27 10.71 -12.84
N ARG A 103 0.30 11.78 -12.27
CA ARG A 103 0.09 13.17 -12.67
C ARG A 103 1.36 13.82 -13.23
N ALA A 104 2.44 13.07 -13.33
CA ALA A 104 3.72 13.58 -13.83
C ALA A 104 3.59 14.04 -15.28
N GLY A 105 4.11 15.23 -15.58
CA GLY A 105 4.05 15.82 -16.92
C GLY A 105 2.71 16.45 -17.31
N MET A 106 1.69 16.38 -16.46
CA MET A 106 0.43 17.07 -16.68
C MET A 106 0.53 18.55 -16.28
N LEU A 107 -0.13 19.42 -17.04
CA LEU A 107 -0.29 20.82 -16.63
C LEU A 107 -1.13 20.90 -15.36
N SER A 108 -0.75 21.77 -14.43
CA SER A 108 -1.45 21.95 -13.16
C SER A 108 -2.94 22.27 -13.37
N THR A 109 -3.27 23.13 -14.34
CA THR A 109 -4.66 23.46 -14.70
C THR A 109 -5.49 22.22 -15.05
N VAL A 110 -4.91 21.25 -15.76
CA VAL A 110 -5.57 19.99 -16.13
C VAL A 110 -5.76 19.12 -14.89
N VAL A 111 -4.73 18.98 -14.05
CA VAL A 111 -4.82 18.21 -12.79
C VAL A 111 -5.92 18.76 -11.90
N CYS A 112 -5.97 20.08 -11.72
CA CYS A 112 -6.94 20.74 -10.85
C CYS A 112 -8.37 20.61 -11.40
N GLN A 113 -8.56 20.77 -12.72
CA GLN A 113 -9.86 20.57 -13.33
C GLN A 113 -10.36 19.13 -13.15
N GLN A 114 -9.50 18.13 -13.36
CA GLN A 114 -9.87 16.72 -13.24
C GLN A 114 -10.08 16.27 -11.79
N SER A 115 -9.50 16.97 -10.83
CA SER A 115 -9.55 16.61 -9.42
C SER A 115 -10.58 17.43 -8.62
N ALA A 116 -11.37 18.28 -9.28
CA ALA A 116 -12.34 19.15 -8.60
C ALA A 116 -13.33 18.38 -7.70
N ASP A 117 -13.77 17.19 -8.13
CA ASP A 117 -14.66 16.35 -7.32
C ASP A 117 -13.96 15.73 -6.11
N LEU A 118 -12.68 15.39 -6.22
CA LEU A 118 -11.86 14.89 -5.10
C LEU A 118 -11.72 15.98 -4.03
N GLU A 119 -11.35 17.20 -4.44
CA GLU A 119 -11.18 18.35 -3.56
C GLU A 119 -12.49 18.74 -2.88
N LYS A 120 -13.60 18.73 -3.64
CA LYS A 120 -14.95 18.95 -3.10
C LYS A 120 -15.33 17.89 -2.10
N GLN A 121 -15.06 16.61 -2.39
CA GLN A 121 -15.33 15.52 -1.47
C GLN A 121 -14.53 15.70 -0.17
N ALA A 122 -13.22 15.90 -0.25
CA ALA A 122 -12.36 16.14 0.91
C ALA A 122 -12.86 17.32 1.76
N SER A 123 -13.27 18.41 1.11
CA SER A 123 -13.80 19.60 1.78
C SER A 123 -15.07 19.35 2.59
N THR A 124 -15.83 18.28 2.31
CA THR A 124 -17.10 17.95 3.00
C THR A 124 -17.02 16.80 3.99
N LEU A 125 -15.93 16.03 3.98
CA LEU A 125 -15.72 14.89 4.87
C LEU A 125 -15.30 15.38 6.27
N ASP A 126 -16.23 15.31 7.22
CA ASP A 126 -15.98 15.41 8.66
C ASP A 126 -15.58 14.03 9.24
N PRO A 127 -15.16 13.91 10.51
CA PRO A 127 -14.63 12.66 11.03
C PRO A 127 -15.56 11.44 10.89
N PRO A 128 -16.87 11.53 11.20
CA PRO A 128 -17.80 10.43 10.94
C PRO A 128 -17.91 10.07 9.46
N LYS A 129 -18.04 11.06 8.58
CA LYS A 129 -18.16 10.81 7.12
C LYS A 129 -16.89 10.25 6.53
N PHE A 130 -15.72 10.69 6.99
CA PHE A 130 -14.44 10.16 6.51
C PHE A 130 -14.28 8.69 6.87
N ARG A 131 -14.66 8.28 8.09
CA ARG A 131 -14.68 6.87 8.48
C ARG A 131 -15.65 6.06 7.63
N ALA A 132 -16.86 6.56 7.44
CA ALA A 132 -17.86 5.90 6.59
C ALA A 132 -17.39 5.76 5.13
N PHE A 133 -16.75 6.80 4.60
CA PHE A 133 -16.13 6.78 3.28
C PHE A 133 -15.05 5.70 3.19
N ALA A 134 -14.11 5.65 4.14
CA ALA A 134 -13.05 4.65 4.15
C ALA A 134 -13.61 3.23 4.24
N ALA A 135 -14.62 3.00 5.08
CA ALA A 135 -15.29 1.70 5.22
C ALA A 135 -15.98 1.28 3.92
N ALA A 136 -16.66 2.21 3.23
CA ALA A 136 -17.28 1.94 1.94
C ALA A 136 -16.24 1.57 0.86
N GLN A 137 -15.13 2.31 0.81
CA GLN A 137 -14.03 1.99 -0.12
C GLN A 137 -13.41 0.62 0.19
N ALA A 138 -13.28 0.26 1.46
CA ALA A 138 -12.79 -1.05 1.85
C ALA A 138 -13.75 -2.19 1.51
N ALA A 139 -15.06 -1.95 1.59
CA ALA A 139 -16.06 -2.91 1.15
C ALA A 139 -15.95 -3.16 -0.37
N ALA A 140 -15.80 -2.08 -1.16
CA ALA A 140 -15.66 -2.15 -2.61
C ALA A 140 -14.35 -2.85 -3.04
N ALA A 141 -13.23 -2.49 -2.40
CA ALA A 141 -11.93 -3.05 -2.73
C ALA A 141 -11.69 -4.44 -2.10
N GLY A 142 -12.52 -4.86 -1.14
CA GLY A 142 -12.24 -6.01 -0.29
C GLY A 142 -12.02 -7.33 -1.02
N ALA A 143 -12.52 -7.51 -2.25
CA ALA A 143 -12.29 -8.73 -3.03
C ALA A 143 -10.88 -8.81 -3.63
N THR A 144 -10.15 -7.69 -3.73
CA THR A 144 -8.82 -7.63 -4.35
C THR A 144 -7.68 -7.87 -3.36
N TYR A 145 -7.98 -7.99 -2.06
CA TYR A 145 -6.98 -8.17 -1.02
C TYR A 145 -6.88 -9.63 -0.57
N PRO A 146 -5.66 -10.17 -0.38
CA PRO A 146 -5.49 -11.44 0.31
C PRO A 146 -5.91 -11.27 1.78
N LYS A 147 -6.97 -11.97 2.23
CA LYS A 147 -7.53 -11.81 3.59
C LYS A 147 -7.02 -12.87 4.56
N CYS A 148 -6.89 -12.49 5.83
CA CYS A 148 -6.52 -13.46 6.87
C CYS A 148 -7.65 -14.46 7.11
N GLY A 149 -7.30 -15.75 7.21
CA GLY A 149 -8.24 -16.81 7.58
C GLY A 149 -9.31 -17.15 6.54
N ARG A 150 -9.08 -16.81 5.26
CA ARG A 150 -9.87 -17.29 4.12
C ARG A 150 -8.96 -17.92 3.08
#